data_AF-A0A1V4ZIA4-F1
#
_entry.id   AF-A0A1V4ZIA4-F1
#
_cell.length_a   1.000
_cell.length_b   1.000
_cell.length_c   1.000
_cell.angle_alpha   90.00
_cell.angle_beta   90.00
_cell.angle_gamma   90.00
#
_symmetry.space_group_name_H-M   'P 1'
#
loop_
_entity.id
_entity.type
_entity.pdbx_description
1 polymer ?
#
loop_
_entity_poly.entity_id
_entity_poly.type
_entity_poly.pdbx_seq_one_letter_code
_entity_poly.pdbx_strand_id
1 'polypeptide(L)'
;MPVPGPLSGVMQLNYNEAMQSVFGAEYQDRRSPMDDEGPRTYVVIIAATNQRVVFFHSSGVLKKTYQQMEAIPLEQVSEVTINQGMMSRNFAINFVRNGLTNSLGLSNPFQVDQNNLKNSGSLELGTVKSTLDALIAARKKEVGAPATAPAPAPAPVPAPVPSAPAPAPVQATPAPVPVPVPVPVPAAPAPQFVPPAPGTYAELKYKLNMAGFDVKTIRCGRCGSLIFLPDQGTSIQCATCQNVITAQEIMDRAREALR
;
A
#
# COMPACT_ATOMS: atom_id res chain seq x y z
N MET A 1 -7.77 -13.23 -21.52
CA MET A 1 -8.03 -12.25 -20.43
C MET A 1 -7.22 -10.99 -20.73
N PRO A 2 -7.77 -9.78 -20.61
CA PRO A 2 -7.03 -8.55 -20.86
C PRO A 2 -5.88 -8.39 -19.85
N VAL A 3 -4.70 -8.04 -20.35
CA VAL A 3 -3.44 -7.97 -19.60
C VAL A 3 -3.43 -6.71 -18.71
N PRO A 4 -3.07 -6.81 -17.42
CA PRO A 4 -2.94 -5.64 -16.55
C PRO A 4 -1.80 -4.73 -17.02
N GLY A 5 -2.05 -3.41 -17.04
CA GLY A 5 -1.04 -2.41 -17.38
C GLY A 5 0.07 -2.26 -16.31
N PRO A 6 1.07 -1.39 -16.53
CA PRO A 6 2.16 -1.17 -15.57
C PRO A 6 1.62 -0.72 -14.20
N LEU A 7 2.16 -1.32 -13.13
CA LEU A 7 1.69 -1.18 -11.76
C LEU A 7 1.91 0.27 -11.26
N SER A 8 0.87 0.91 -10.73
CA SER A 8 0.99 2.16 -9.96
C SER A 8 0.72 1.88 -8.48
N GLY A 9 1.79 1.62 -7.73
CA GLY A 9 1.79 1.39 -6.28
C GLY A 9 3.23 1.26 -5.79
N VAL A 10 3.60 2.00 -4.75
CA VAL A 10 4.97 1.94 -4.19
C VAL A 10 4.96 0.98 -3.01
N MET A 11 5.53 -0.21 -3.19
CA MET A 11 5.88 -1.08 -2.07
C MET A 11 7.06 -0.46 -1.32
N GLN A 12 6.87 -0.12 -0.05
CA GLN A 12 7.98 0.29 0.81
C GLN A 12 8.71 -0.95 1.33
N LEU A 13 9.87 -1.22 0.75
CA LEU A 13 10.82 -2.23 1.25
C LEU A 13 11.66 -1.60 2.36
N ASN A 14 11.93 -2.37 3.42
CA ASN A 14 12.95 -1.97 4.39
C ASN A 14 14.33 -1.98 3.71
N TYR A 15 15.30 -1.22 4.24
CA TYR A 15 16.65 -1.14 3.66
C TYR A 15 17.34 -2.51 3.52
N ASN A 16 17.02 -3.46 4.42
CA ASN A 16 17.56 -4.82 4.42
C ASN A 16 16.64 -5.84 3.72
N GLU A 17 15.58 -5.38 3.07
CA GLU A 17 14.58 -6.22 2.43
C GLU A 17 14.79 -6.24 0.91
N ALA A 18 15.12 -7.42 0.38
CA ALA A 18 15.32 -7.65 -1.05
C ALA A 18 14.17 -8.46 -1.63
N MET A 19 13.61 -8.00 -2.75
CA MET A 19 12.60 -8.73 -3.51
C MET A 19 13.26 -9.92 -4.22
N GLN A 20 12.74 -11.12 -3.98
CA GLN A 20 13.30 -12.37 -4.51
C GLN A 20 12.51 -12.83 -5.72
N SER A 21 11.18 -12.79 -5.63
CA SER A 21 10.30 -13.26 -6.70
C SER A 21 8.92 -12.59 -6.64
N VAL A 22 8.26 -12.53 -7.79
CA VAL A 22 6.92 -11.97 -7.93
C VAL A 22 6.06 -12.93 -8.75
N PHE A 23 4.87 -13.23 -8.25
CA PHE A 23 3.92 -14.14 -8.90
C PHE A 23 2.54 -13.48 -8.92
N GLY A 24 1.71 -13.87 -9.88
CA GLY A 24 0.29 -13.57 -9.88
C GLY A 24 -0.49 -14.83 -9.50
N ALA A 25 -1.65 -14.66 -8.86
CA ALA A 25 -2.57 -15.75 -8.59
C ALA A 25 -4.00 -15.22 -8.48
N GLU A 26 -4.98 -16.11 -8.52
CA GLU A 26 -6.35 -15.79 -8.18
C GLU A 26 -6.60 -16.09 -6.70
N TYR A 27 -7.12 -15.13 -5.97
CA TYR A 27 -7.53 -15.25 -4.58
C TYR A 27 -9.05 -15.30 -4.51
N GLN A 28 -9.59 -16.34 -3.86
CA GLN A 28 -11.02 -16.41 -3.55
C GLN A 28 -11.24 -16.00 -2.10
N ASP A 29 -11.94 -14.89 -1.91
CA ASP A 29 -12.33 -14.47 -0.57
C ASP A 29 -13.51 -15.31 -0.10
N ARG A 30 -13.23 -16.24 0.83
CA ARG A 30 -14.26 -17.06 1.49
C ARG A 30 -14.83 -16.39 2.75
N ARG A 31 -14.32 -15.23 3.14
CA ARG A 31 -14.70 -14.55 4.38
C ARG A 31 -15.90 -13.62 4.24
N SER A 32 -16.48 -13.44 3.05
CA SER A 32 -17.75 -12.71 2.88
C SER A 32 -18.93 -13.64 3.20
N PRO A 33 -19.50 -13.61 4.41
CA PRO A 33 -20.46 -14.61 4.86
C PRO A 33 -21.92 -14.19 4.62
N MET A 34 -22.20 -13.05 3.98
CA MET A 34 -23.57 -12.50 3.99
C MET A 34 -24.04 -11.68 2.78
N ASP A 35 -23.24 -11.56 1.73
CA ASP A 35 -23.71 -10.90 0.51
C ASP A 35 -24.14 -11.98 -0.51
N ASP A 36 -25.33 -11.86 -1.10
CA ASP A 36 -25.89 -12.75 -2.15
C ASP A 36 -25.01 -12.84 -3.43
N GLU A 37 -23.85 -12.18 -3.45
CA GLU A 37 -22.99 -12.05 -4.62
C GLU A 37 -22.00 -13.22 -4.83
N GLY A 38 -22.01 -14.22 -3.95
CA GLY A 38 -21.12 -15.38 -4.07
C GLY A 38 -19.63 -15.04 -3.85
N PRO A 39 -18.73 -16.03 -3.99
CA PRO A 39 -17.31 -15.84 -3.72
C PRO A 39 -16.67 -14.90 -4.75
N ARG A 40 -16.17 -13.76 -4.29
CA ARG A 40 -15.44 -12.82 -5.14
C ARG A 40 -14.04 -13.36 -5.42
N THR A 41 -13.70 -13.44 -6.71
CA THR A 41 -12.36 -13.83 -7.17
C THR A 41 -11.57 -12.58 -7.53
N TYR A 42 -10.41 -12.41 -6.90
CA TYR A 42 -9.51 -11.30 -7.12
C TYR A 42 -8.22 -11.78 -7.76
N VAL A 43 -7.64 -11.00 -8.67
CA VAL A 43 -6.27 -11.24 -9.11
C VAL A 43 -5.35 -10.58 -8.10
N VAL A 44 -4.48 -11.38 -7.49
CA VAL A 44 -3.50 -10.92 -6.51
C VAL A 44 -2.09 -11.08 -7.08
N ILE A 45 -1.22 -10.13 -6.75
CA ILE A 45 0.21 -10.21 -6.95
C ILE A 45 0.84 -10.57 -5.61
N ILE A 46 1.72 -11.57 -5.63
CA ILE A 46 2.44 -12.10 -4.49
C ILE A 46 3.90 -11.73 -4.69
N ALA A 47 4.44 -10.85 -3.85
CA ALA A 47 5.86 -10.54 -3.81
C ALA A 47 6.50 -11.28 -2.64
N ALA A 48 7.44 -12.18 -2.92
CA ALA A 48 8.24 -12.83 -1.90
C ALA A 48 9.55 -12.03 -1.73
N THR A 49 9.82 -11.63 -0.49
CA THR A 49 11.08 -10.99 -0.09
C THR A 49 11.89 -11.94 0.78
N ASN A 50 13.11 -11.55 1.17
CA ASN A 50 13.90 -12.27 2.17
C ASN A 50 13.32 -12.20 3.60
N GLN A 51 12.28 -11.40 3.86
CA GLN A 51 11.70 -11.24 5.20
C GLN A 51 10.23 -11.62 5.28
N ARG A 52 9.45 -11.45 4.20
CA ARG A 52 8.00 -11.63 4.21
C ARG A 52 7.45 -11.95 2.82
N VAL A 53 6.25 -12.48 2.80
CA VAL A 53 5.41 -12.59 1.60
C VAL A 53 4.36 -11.49 1.65
N VAL A 54 4.25 -10.69 0.59
CA VAL A 54 3.32 -9.56 0.53
C VAL A 54 2.31 -9.77 -0.59
N PHE A 55 1.03 -9.63 -0.25
CA PHE A 55 -0.09 -9.79 -1.16
C PHE A 55 -0.63 -8.43 -1.56
N PHE A 56 -0.76 -8.22 -2.85
CA PHE A 56 -1.36 -7.02 -3.43
C PHE A 56 -2.60 -7.41 -4.21
N HIS A 57 -3.71 -6.71 -3.98
CA HIS A 57 -4.86 -6.81 -4.87
C HIS A 57 -4.90 -5.64 -5.83
N SER A 58 -5.24 -5.93 -7.09
CA SER A 58 -5.55 -4.86 -8.05
C SER A 58 -6.91 -4.27 -7.70
N SER A 59 -6.96 -3.00 -7.31
CA SER A 59 -8.19 -2.24 -7.11
C SER A 59 -8.37 -1.19 -8.20
N GLY A 60 -9.58 -0.60 -8.26
CA GLY A 60 -9.91 0.49 -9.17
C GLY A 60 -10.47 0.07 -10.53
N VAL A 61 -11.19 1.00 -11.18
CA VAL A 61 -11.93 0.79 -12.44
C VAL A 61 -11.02 0.30 -13.59
N LEU A 62 -9.73 0.64 -13.53
CA LEU A 62 -8.73 0.24 -14.54
C LEU A 62 -7.78 -0.86 -14.09
N LYS A 63 -7.94 -1.42 -12.87
CA LYS A 63 -7.01 -2.41 -12.28
C LYS A 63 -5.53 -1.96 -12.28
N LYS A 64 -5.27 -0.66 -12.24
CA LYS A 64 -3.91 -0.08 -12.27
C LYS A 64 -3.35 0.26 -10.88
N THR A 65 -4.22 0.34 -9.87
CA THR A 65 -3.80 0.61 -8.48
C THR A 65 -3.70 -0.70 -7.73
N TYR A 66 -2.58 -0.89 -7.04
CA TYR A 66 -2.34 -2.06 -6.21
C TYR A 66 -2.36 -1.64 -4.76
N GLN A 67 -3.19 -2.30 -3.97
CA GLN A 67 -3.22 -2.09 -2.54
C GLN A 67 -2.65 -3.32 -1.86
N GLN A 68 -1.76 -3.10 -0.89
CA GLN A 68 -1.25 -4.16 -0.04
C GLN A 68 -2.42 -4.69 0.81
N MET A 69 -2.79 -5.95 0.64
CA MET A 69 -3.78 -6.62 1.47
C MET A 69 -3.15 -7.10 2.78
N GLU A 70 -2.05 -7.83 2.64
CA GLU A 70 -1.48 -8.59 3.75
C GLU A 70 0.02 -8.76 3.55
N ALA A 71 0.76 -8.72 4.67
CA ALA A 71 2.18 -9.00 4.71
C ALA A 71 2.40 -10.06 5.78
N ILE A 72 2.95 -11.21 5.37
CA ILE A 72 3.18 -12.37 6.23
C ILE A 72 4.68 -12.54 6.41
N PRO A 73 5.25 -12.28 7.60
CA PRO A 73 6.63 -12.61 7.91
C PRO A 73 6.93 -14.08 7.60
N LEU A 74 8.09 -14.36 7.01
CA LEU A 74 8.47 -15.74 6.66
C LEU A 74 8.53 -16.66 7.89
N GLU A 75 8.84 -16.11 9.06
CA GLU A 75 8.83 -16.82 10.35
C GLU A 75 7.42 -17.23 10.82
N GLN A 76 6.37 -16.58 10.32
CA GLN A 76 4.98 -16.95 10.59
C GLN A 76 4.47 -18.00 9.61
N VAL A 77 5.14 -18.23 8.47
CA VAL A 77 4.73 -19.24 7.50
C VAL A 77 5.05 -20.63 8.04
N SER A 78 4.01 -21.41 8.35
CA SER A 78 4.17 -22.76 8.89
C SER A 78 4.36 -23.78 7.78
N GLU A 79 3.56 -23.68 6.72
CA GLU A 79 3.55 -24.65 5.63
C GLU A 79 3.06 -24.02 4.32
N VAL A 80 3.59 -24.52 3.21
CA VAL A 80 3.13 -24.20 1.86
C VAL A 80 2.62 -25.48 1.23
N THR A 81 1.30 -25.56 0.99
CA THR A 81 0.66 -26.76 0.46
C THR A 81 0.25 -26.54 -0.99
N ILE A 82 0.55 -27.51 -1.86
CA ILE A 82 -0.01 -27.56 -3.21
C ILE A 82 -1.01 -28.72 -3.25
N ASN A 83 -2.26 -28.39 -3.54
CA ASN A 83 -3.30 -29.36 -3.84
C ASN A 83 -3.50 -29.40 -5.35
N GLN A 84 -2.99 -30.45 -6.00
CA GLN A 84 -3.22 -30.71 -7.42
C GLN A 84 -4.43 -31.62 -7.58
N GLY A 85 -5.58 -31.02 -7.88
CA GLY A 85 -6.75 -31.75 -8.35
C GLY A 85 -6.69 -31.98 -9.85
N MET A 86 -7.54 -32.89 -10.35
CA MET A 86 -7.61 -33.24 -11.77
C MET A 86 -7.99 -32.03 -12.67
N MET A 87 -8.69 -31.04 -12.11
CA MET A 87 -9.19 -29.84 -12.83
C MET A 87 -8.72 -28.52 -12.23
N SER A 88 -8.11 -28.52 -11.05
CA SER A 88 -7.73 -27.29 -10.35
C SER A 88 -6.42 -27.46 -9.60
N ARG A 89 -5.59 -26.42 -9.65
CA ARG A 89 -4.35 -26.35 -8.90
C ARG A 89 -4.51 -25.28 -7.84
N ASN A 90 -4.63 -25.71 -6.60
CA ASN A 90 -4.73 -24.83 -5.45
C ASN A 90 -3.39 -24.79 -4.73
N PHE A 91 -2.95 -23.59 -4.43
CA PHE A 91 -1.77 -23.30 -3.65
C PHE A 91 -2.23 -22.63 -2.36
N ALA A 92 -1.81 -23.13 -1.21
CA ALA A 92 -2.19 -22.59 0.09
C ALA A 92 -0.95 -22.21 0.88
N ILE A 93 -0.94 -21.00 1.44
CA ILE A 93 0.06 -20.57 2.40
C ILE A 93 -0.58 -20.65 3.78
N ASN A 94 -0.11 -21.57 4.61
CA ASN A 94 -0.50 -21.70 6.01
C ASN A 94 0.45 -20.87 6.87
N PHE A 95 -0.10 -20.07 7.77
CA PHE A 95 0.68 -19.20 8.64
C PHE A 95 0.06 -19.07 10.03
N VAL A 96 0.89 -18.86 11.04
CA VAL A 96 0.46 -18.73 12.44
C VAL A 96 0.42 -17.26 12.81
N ARG A 97 -0.75 -16.79 13.25
CA ARG A 97 -0.94 -15.44 13.80
C ARG A 97 -1.72 -15.56 15.09
N ASN A 98 -1.20 -14.97 16.17
CA ASN A 98 -1.81 -15.01 17.50
C ASN A 98 -2.11 -16.45 17.98
N GLY A 99 -1.24 -17.41 17.65
CA GLY A 99 -1.42 -18.83 18.00
C GLY A 99 -2.46 -19.58 17.16
N LEU A 100 -3.11 -18.93 16.19
CA LEU A 100 -4.07 -19.55 15.29
C LEU A 100 -3.45 -19.78 13.91
N THR A 101 -3.64 -20.98 13.37
CA THR A 101 -3.26 -21.32 11.99
C THR A 101 -4.30 -20.75 11.04
N ASN A 102 -3.85 -19.85 10.17
CA ASN A 102 -4.62 -19.29 9.08
C ASN A 102 -4.13 -19.89 7.76
N SER A 103 -5.01 -19.98 6.77
CA SER A 103 -4.67 -20.48 5.43
C SER A 103 -5.12 -19.47 4.39
N LEU A 104 -4.20 -19.08 3.51
CA LEU A 104 -4.49 -18.26 2.34
C LEU A 104 -4.50 -19.16 1.11
N GLY A 105 -5.69 -19.48 0.60
CA GLY A 105 -5.88 -20.26 -0.61
C GLY A 105 -5.79 -19.39 -1.87
N LEU A 106 -4.99 -19.84 -2.82
CA LEU A 106 -4.74 -19.22 -4.11
C LEU A 106 -4.97 -20.26 -5.20
N SER A 107 -5.69 -19.89 -6.25
CA SER A 107 -5.89 -20.70 -7.44
C SER A 107 -5.08 -20.16 -8.61
N ASN A 108 -4.70 -21.04 -9.54
CA ASN A 108 -4.12 -20.67 -10.83
C ASN A 108 -2.93 -19.68 -10.77
N PRO A 109 -1.85 -19.98 -10.02
CA PRO A 109 -0.68 -19.10 -10.00
C PRO A 109 0.02 -19.04 -11.35
N PHE A 110 0.53 -17.87 -11.71
CA PHE A 110 1.31 -17.56 -12.91
C PHE A 110 2.52 -16.70 -12.53
N GLN A 111 3.64 -16.77 -13.28
CA GLN A 111 4.74 -15.82 -13.02
C GLN A 111 4.44 -14.45 -13.59
N VAL A 112 4.95 -13.46 -12.87
CA VAL A 112 5.11 -12.10 -13.35
C VAL A 112 6.61 -11.92 -13.60
N ASP A 113 7.03 -11.86 -14.85
CA ASP A 113 8.42 -11.56 -15.20
C ASP A 113 8.76 -10.13 -14.71
N GLN A 114 9.77 -10.04 -13.84
CA GLN A 114 10.23 -8.79 -13.22
C GLN A 114 10.76 -7.78 -14.24
N ASN A 115 11.31 -8.25 -15.36
CA ASN A 115 11.90 -7.40 -16.40
C ASN A 115 10.92 -7.07 -17.54
N ASN A 116 9.87 -7.87 -17.68
CA ASN A 116 8.85 -7.68 -18.68
C ASN A 116 7.51 -8.18 -18.15
N LEU A 117 6.73 -7.31 -17.49
CA LEU A 117 5.32 -7.57 -17.12
C LEU A 117 4.41 -7.91 -18.33
N LYS A 118 4.96 -8.10 -19.53
CA LYS A 118 4.28 -8.43 -20.77
C LYS A 118 4.23 -9.92 -21.11
N ASN A 119 4.92 -10.83 -20.41
CA ASN A 119 4.86 -12.26 -20.74
C ASN A 119 4.76 -13.17 -19.50
N SER A 120 3.56 -13.69 -19.24
CA SER A 120 3.31 -14.75 -18.27
C SER A 120 3.31 -16.11 -18.99
N GLY A 121 4.38 -16.89 -18.81
CA GLY A 121 4.35 -18.33 -19.09
C GLY A 121 3.55 -19.07 -18.01
N SER A 122 2.91 -20.19 -18.37
CA SER A 122 2.32 -21.10 -17.39
C SER A 122 3.42 -21.55 -16.44
N LEU A 123 3.30 -21.21 -15.16
CA LEU A 123 4.27 -21.68 -14.19
C LEU A 123 3.88 -23.04 -13.65
N GLU A 124 4.85 -23.94 -13.61
CA GLU A 124 4.70 -25.13 -12.81
C GLU A 124 4.64 -24.71 -11.34
N LEU A 125 3.52 -24.98 -10.67
CA LEU A 125 3.34 -24.69 -9.23
C LEU A 125 4.50 -25.22 -8.39
N GLY A 126 5.14 -26.32 -8.85
CA GLY A 126 6.35 -26.87 -8.23
C GLY A 126 7.47 -25.85 -8.07
N THR A 127 7.64 -24.93 -9.03
CA THR A 127 8.66 -23.86 -8.98
C THR A 127 8.32 -22.80 -7.93
N VAL A 128 7.04 -22.44 -7.79
CA VAL A 128 6.62 -21.47 -6.75
C VAL A 128 6.86 -22.06 -5.37
N LYS A 129 6.44 -23.31 -5.15
CA LYS A 129 6.66 -24.00 -3.88
C LYS A 129 8.13 -24.21 -3.58
N SER A 130 8.94 -24.66 -4.55
CA SER A 130 10.38 -24.86 -4.32
C SER A 130 11.09 -23.55 -3.96
N THR A 131 10.72 -22.44 -4.62
CA THR A 131 11.26 -21.11 -4.31
C THR A 131 10.86 -20.67 -2.90
N LEU A 132 9.60 -20.83 -2.53
CA LEU A 132 9.11 -20.42 -1.22
C LEU A 132 9.68 -21.31 -0.10
N ASP A 133 9.75 -22.63 -0.31
CA ASP A 133 10.40 -23.57 0.61
C ASP A 133 11.89 -23.25 0.79
N ALA A 134 12.59 -22.89 -0.30
CA ALA A 134 13.99 -22.48 -0.23
C ALA A 134 14.17 -21.19 0.57
N LEU A 135 13.29 -20.20 0.41
CA LEU A 135 13.31 -18.97 1.21
C LEU A 135 13.02 -19.23 2.68
N ILE A 136 12.04 -20.08 2.99
CA ILE A 136 11.72 -20.48 4.36
C ILE A 136 12.90 -21.23 5.00
N ALA A 137 13.52 -22.15 4.27
CA ALA A 137 14.68 -22.90 4.73
C ALA A 137 15.90 -22.00 4.95
N ALA A 138 16.18 -21.08 4.02
CA ALA A 138 17.25 -20.10 4.14
C ALA A 138 17.06 -19.24 5.39
N ARG A 139 15.83 -18.79 5.65
CA ARG A 139 15.55 -17.96 6.83
C ARG A 139 15.67 -18.75 8.13
N LYS A 140 15.17 -19.99 8.19
CA LYS A 140 15.37 -20.86 9.36
C LYS A 140 16.85 -21.08 9.67
N LYS A 141 17.70 -21.15 8.65
CA LYS A 141 19.17 -21.27 8.82
C LYS A 141 19.79 -19.99 9.39
N GLU A 142 19.34 -18.81 8.96
CA GLU A 142 19.82 -17.53 9.50
C GLU A 142 19.40 -17.31 10.97
N VAL A 143 18.16 -17.67 11.31
CA VAL A 143 17.64 -17.50 12.69
C VAL A 143 18.29 -18.50 13.67
N GLY A 144 18.83 -19.63 13.17
CA GLY A 144 19.46 -20.68 13.97
C GLY A 144 20.86 -20.34 14.49
N ALA A 145 21.48 -19.23 14.07
CA ALA A 145 22.67 -18.73 14.74
C ALA A 145 22.20 -17.93 15.97
N PRO A 146 22.38 -18.43 17.21
CA PRO A 146 22.12 -17.62 18.39
C PRO A 146 22.96 -16.36 18.24
N ALA A 147 22.29 -15.21 18.08
CA ALA A 147 22.95 -13.93 18.11
C ALA A 147 23.79 -13.93 19.39
N THR A 148 25.12 -13.86 19.23
CA THR A 148 26.04 -13.78 20.36
C THR A 148 25.49 -12.72 21.29
N ALA A 149 25.17 -13.12 22.51
CA ALA A 149 24.53 -12.26 23.49
C ALA A 149 25.24 -10.90 23.44
N PRO A 150 24.52 -9.78 23.18
CA PRO A 150 25.13 -8.47 23.11
C PRO A 150 26.01 -8.30 24.35
N ALA A 151 27.28 -7.93 24.15
CA ALA A 151 28.18 -7.66 25.25
C ALA A 151 27.45 -6.73 26.24
N PRO A 152 27.50 -7.01 27.56
CA PRO A 152 26.73 -6.28 28.55
C PRO A 152 26.92 -4.78 28.31
N ALA A 153 25.81 -4.09 28.05
CA ALA A 153 25.84 -2.65 27.87
C ALA A 153 26.54 -2.03 29.09
N PRO A 154 27.50 -1.11 28.90
CA PRO A 154 28.15 -0.42 30.00
C PRO A 154 27.10 0.12 30.97
N ALA A 155 27.33 -0.14 32.26
CA ALA A 155 26.41 0.31 33.31
C ALA A 155 26.09 1.81 33.10
N PRO A 156 24.80 2.20 33.12
CA PRO A 156 24.42 3.59 32.92
C PRO A 156 25.18 4.48 33.90
N VAL A 157 25.92 5.47 33.36
CA VAL A 157 26.49 6.54 34.18
C VAL A 157 25.35 7.20 34.94
N PRO A 158 25.44 7.36 36.27
CA PRO A 158 24.39 7.99 37.07
C PRO A 158 23.98 9.33 36.47
N ALA A 159 22.70 9.44 36.09
CA ALA A 159 22.14 10.70 35.62
C ALA A 159 22.26 11.76 36.73
N PRO A 160 22.68 13.00 36.42
CA PRO A 160 22.69 14.09 37.37
C PRO A 160 21.30 14.26 37.97
N VAL A 161 21.22 14.22 39.31
CA VAL A 161 20.00 14.41 40.09
C VAL A 161 19.41 15.78 39.72
N PRO A 162 18.22 15.84 39.09
CA PRO A 162 17.54 17.10 38.84
C PRO A 162 17.21 17.77 40.17
N SER A 163 17.72 18.99 40.37
CA SER A 163 17.35 19.80 41.52
C SER A 163 15.84 20.05 41.50
N ALA A 164 15.20 19.76 42.64
CA ALA A 164 13.76 19.85 42.83
C ALA A 164 13.24 21.28 42.55
N PRO A 165 12.34 21.46 41.58
CA PRO A 165 11.61 22.71 41.44
C PRO A 165 10.66 22.91 42.62
N ALA A 166 10.73 24.10 43.24
CA ALA A 166 9.87 24.51 44.33
C ALA A 166 8.38 24.45 43.91
N PRO A 167 7.46 24.05 44.83
CA PRO A 167 6.02 24.02 44.53
C PRO A 167 5.50 25.43 44.23
N ALA A 168 5.04 25.64 43.00
CA ALA A 168 4.33 26.86 42.64
C ALA A 168 2.91 26.84 43.26
N PRO A 169 2.40 27.97 43.79
CA PRO A 169 1.07 28.06 44.39
C PRO A 169 -0.03 27.65 43.41
N VAL A 170 -0.84 26.68 43.81
CA VAL A 170 -2.05 26.28 43.10
C VAL A 170 -3.08 27.39 43.28
N GLN A 171 -3.27 28.20 42.24
CA GLN A 171 -4.42 29.10 42.17
C GLN A 171 -5.67 28.28 41.91
N ALA A 172 -6.71 28.52 42.72
CA ALA A 172 -8.01 27.92 42.54
C ALA A 172 -8.62 28.36 41.21
N THR A 173 -8.77 27.41 40.29
CA THR A 173 -9.48 27.61 39.03
C THR A 173 -10.95 27.88 39.34
N PRO A 174 -11.52 29.03 38.92
CA PRO A 174 -12.95 29.30 39.08
C PRO A 174 -13.79 28.23 38.40
N ALA A 175 -14.87 27.81 39.07
CA ALA A 175 -15.82 26.84 38.54
C ALA A 175 -16.34 27.31 37.16
N PRO A 176 -16.34 26.45 36.13
CA PRO A 176 -16.83 26.80 34.80
C PRO A 176 -18.28 27.28 34.88
N VAL A 177 -18.52 28.52 34.47
CA VAL A 177 -19.88 29.03 34.26
C VAL A 177 -20.52 28.15 33.18
N PRO A 178 -21.77 27.67 33.37
CA PRO A 178 -22.47 26.88 32.36
C PRO A 178 -22.49 27.63 31.03
N VAL A 179 -21.81 27.08 30.03
CA VAL A 179 -21.83 27.62 28.67
C VAL A 179 -23.26 27.43 28.15
N PRO A 180 -23.92 28.49 27.64
CA PRO A 180 -25.23 28.37 27.02
C PRO A 180 -25.21 27.28 25.96
N VAL A 181 -26.14 26.33 26.05
CA VAL A 181 -26.32 25.29 25.04
C VAL A 181 -26.53 26.00 23.69
N PRO A 182 -25.66 25.78 22.69
CA PRO A 182 -25.82 26.40 21.38
C PRO A 182 -27.21 26.06 20.83
N VAL A 183 -28.00 27.09 20.56
CA VAL A 183 -29.26 26.95 19.82
C VAL A 183 -28.91 26.28 18.49
N PRO A 184 -29.65 25.24 18.05
CA PRO A 184 -29.40 24.57 16.78
C PRO A 184 -29.34 25.62 15.65
N VAL A 185 -28.15 25.84 15.12
CA VAL A 185 -27.98 26.65 13.91
C VAL A 185 -28.72 25.90 12.81
N PRO A 186 -29.65 26.54 12.07
CA PRO A 186 -30.30 25.93 10.93
C PRO A 186 -29.25 25.28 10.04
N ALA A 187 -29.46 24.01 9.69
CA ALA A 187 -28.54 23.26 8.84
C ALA A 187 -28.24 24.11 7.60
N ALA A 188 -26.96 24.47 7.44
CA ALA A 188 -26.53 25.17 6.24
C ALA A 188 -26.99 24.34 5.03
N PRO A 189 -27.57 24.96 3.99
CA PRO A 189 -27.98 24.25 2.80
C PRO A 189 -26.80 23.43 2.31
N ALA A 190 -27.05 22.15 2.02
CA ALA A 190 -26.02 21.23 1.54
C ALA A 190 -25.28 21.90 0.38
N PRO A 191 -23.93 21.94 0.41
CA PRO A 191 -23.16 22.60 -0.64
C PRO A 191 -23.58 22.02 -1.98
N GLN A 192 -24.14 22.87 -2.84
CA GLN A 192 -24.52 22.45 -4.17
C GLN A 192 -23.24 22.11 -4.93
N PHE A 193 -23.18 20.89 -5.48
CA PHE A 193 -22.07 20.47 -6.31
C PHE A 193 -22.13 21.24 -7.63
N VAL A 194 -21.37 22.34 -7.70
CA VAL A 194 -21.14 23.04 -8.97
C VAL A 194 -19.94 22.36 -9.64
N PRO A 195 -20.13 21.71 -10.80
CA PRO A 195 -19.00 21.12 -11.51
C PRO A 195 -17.98 22.23 -11.83
N PRO A 196 -16.67 21.98 -11.62
CA PRO A 196 -15.65 22.97 -11.90
C PRO A 196 -15.63 23.35 -13.38
N ALA A 197 -15.34 24.61 -13.68
CA ALA A 197 -15.26 25.10 -15.05
C ALA A 197 -14.20 24.33 -15.86
N PRO A 198 -14.47 24.04 -17.14
CA PRO A 198 -13.55 23.27 -17.97
C PRO A 198 -12.20 23.98 -18.13
N GLY A 199 -11.10 23.20 -18.12
CA GLY A 199 -9.74 23.71 -18.31
C GLY A 199 -9.07 24.29 -17.05
N THR A 200 -9.66 24.09 -15.88
CA THR A 200 -9.11 24.55 -14.59
C THR A 200 -8.40 23.43 -13.82
N TYR A 201 -7.50 23.79 -12.90
CA TYR A 201 -6.89 22.82 -11.97
C TYR A 201 -7.93 22.12 -11.08
N ALA A 202 -9.04 22.78 -10.76
CA ALA A 202 -10.13 22.19 -10.02
C ALA A 202 -10.77 21.01 -10.78
N GLU A 203 -10.96 21.14 -12.11
CA GLU A 203 -11.45 20.04 -12.95
C GLU A 203 -10.44 18.89 -13.02
N LEU A 204 -9.15 19.20 -13.19
CA LEU A 204 -8.08 18.20 -13.19
C LEU A 204 -8.06 17.41 -11.86
N LYS A 205 -8.07 18.11 -10.73
CA LYS A 205 -8.07 17.49 -9.39
C LYS A 205 -9.31 16.65 -9.17
N TYR A 206 -10.48 17.13 -9.61
CA TYR A 206 -11.73 16.37 -9.56
C TYR A 206 -11.66 15.07 -10.38
N LYS A 207 -11.19 15.12 -11.63
CA LYS A 207 -11.04 13.94 -12.49
C LYS A 207 -10.01 12.94 -11.95
N LEU A 208 -8.90 13.43 -11.42
CA LEU A 208 -7.87 12.58 -10.80
C LEU A 208 -8.38 11.92 -9.52
N ASN A 209 -9.11 12.65 -8.66
CA ASN A 209 -9.73 12.10 -7.46
C ASN A 209 -10.78 11.03 -7.80
N MET A 210 -11.60 11.25 -8.84
CA MET A 210 -12.53 10.21 -9.32
C MET A 210 -11.80 8.97 -9.85
N ALA A 211 -10.59 9.13 -10.37
CA ALA A 211 -9.73 8.02 -10.78
C ALA A 211 -8.92 7.41 -9.62
N GLY A 212 -9.07 7.91 -8.39
CA GLY A 212 -8.38 7.41 -7.20
C GLY A 212 -6.98 7.98 -6.96
N PHE A 213 -6.61 9.08 -7.63
CA PHE A 213 -5.31 9.74 -7.49
C PHE A 213 -5.46 11.08 -6.74
N ASP A 214 -4.95 11.16 -5.50
CA ASP A 214 -4.81 12.44 -4.77
C ASP A 214 -3.50 13.13 -5.18
N VAL A 215 -3.57 13.95 -6.25
CA VAL A 215 -2.39 14.62 -6.81
C VAL A 215 -2.23 16.01 -6.20
N LYS A 216 -1.41 16.09 -5.15
CA LYS A 216 -0.98 17.37 -4.54
C LYS A 216 0.23 17.98 -5.26
N THR A 217 1.06 17.13 -5.88
CA THR A 217 2.30 17.55 -6.55
C THR A 217 2.48 16.86 -7.88
N ILE A 218 3.04 17.58 -8.85
CA ILE A 218 3.45 17.05 -10.16
C ILE A 218 4.90 17.41 -10.43
N ARG A 219 5.56 16.68 -11.33
CA ARG A 219 6.91 17.03 -11.80
C ARG A 219 6.83 17.98 -12.99
N CYS A 220 7.65 19.03 -12.96
CA CYS A 220 7.85 19.91 -14.10
C CYS A 220 8.39 19.11 -15.30
N GLY A 221 7.75 19.23 -16.46
CA GLY A 221 8.24 18.58 -17.68
C GLY A 221 9.63 18.98 -18.14
N ARG A 222 10.05 20.19 -17.77
CA ARG A 222 11.27 20.81 -18.31
C ARG A 222 12.48 20.58 -17.41
N CYS A 223 12.31 20.65 -16.09
CA CYS A 223 13.41 20.52 -15.13
C CYS A 223 13.21 19.40 -14.09
N GLY A 224 12.07 18.69 -14.11
CA GLY A 224 11.79 17.59 -13.18
C GLY A 224 11.45 17.99 -11.74
N SER A 225 11.50 19.28 -11.38
CA SER A 225 11.19 19.73 -10.02
C SER A 225 9.73 19.49 -9.64
N LEU A 226 9.46 19.21 -8.37
CA LEU A 226 8.09 19.10 -7.85
C LEU A 226 7.40 20.46 -7.83
N ILE A 227 6.14 20.50 -8.24
CA ILE A 227 5.27 21.67 -8.28
C ILE A 227 3.97 21.31 -7.56
N PHE A 228 3.53 22.15 -6.64
CA PHE A 228 2.25 22.02 -5.96
C PHE A 228 1.12 22.49 -6.87
N LEU A 229 0.06 21.68 -7.03
CA LEU A 229 -1.11 22.11 -7.81
C LEU A 229 -1.91 23.11 -6.98
N PRO A 230 -2.22 24.30 -7.52
CA PRO A 230 -3.12 25.23 -6.86
C PRO A 230 -4.56 24.70 -6.97
N ASP A 231 -5.41 25.04 -6.01
CA ASP A 231 -6.83 24.66 -6.05
C ASP A 231 -7.63 25.43 -7.12
N GLN A 232 -7.07 26.54 -7.62
CA GLN A 232 -7.69 27.44 -8.59
C GLN A 232 -6.69 27.87 -9.68
N GLY A 233 -7.22 28.29 -10.83
CA GLY A 233 -6.43 28.79 -11.96
C GLY A 233 -6.29 27.81 -13.13
N THR A 234 -5.65 28.28 -14.20
CA THR A 234 -5.43 27.54 -15.46
C THR A 234 -3.96 27.29 -15.78
N SER A 235 -3.05 28.00 -15.11
CA SER A 235 -1.61 27.84 -15.28
C SER A 235 -0.84 28.04 -13.97
N ILE A 236 0.31 27.39 -13.86
CA ILE A 236 1.26 27.56 -12.77
C ILE A 236 2.67 27.73 -13.33
N GLN A 237 3.44 28.64 -12.76
CA GLN A 237 4.83 28.84 -13.13
C GLN A 237 5.73 27.96 -12.27
N CYS A 238 6.60 27.17 -12.91
CA CYS A 238 7.58 26.37 -12.20
C CYS A 238 8.60 27.28 -11.49
N ALA A 239 8.73 27.17 -10.16
CA ALA A 239 9.66 27.99 -9.39
C ALA A 239 11.13 27.84 -9.84
N THR A 240 11.52 26.66 -10.36
CA THR A 240 12.91 26.35 -10.73
C THR A 240 13.29 26.87 -12.11
N CYS A 241 12.45 26.65 -13.12
CA CYS A 241 12.78 26.96 -14.52
C CYS A 241 11.92 28.05 -15.15
N GLN A 242 11.01 28.65 -14.35
CA GLN A 242 10.07 29.69 -14.76
C GLN A 242 9.15 29.31 -15.94
N ASN A 243 9.12 28.03 -16.33
CA ASN A 243 8.23 27.54 -17.37
C ASN A 243 6.79 27.57 -16.86
N VAL A 244 5.91 28.21 -17.62
CA VAL A 244 4.47 28.19 -17.37
C VAL A 244 3.95 26.83 -17.83
N ILE A 245 3.21 26.14 -16.96
CA ILE A 245 2.59 24.86 -17.24
C ILE A 245 1.10 25.10 -17.15
N THR A 246 0.34 24.71 -18.19
CA THR A 246 -1.12 24.84 -18.18
C THR A 246 -1.78 23.56 -17.67
N ALA A 247 -2.98 23.66 -17.11
CA ALA A 247 -3.78 22.50 -16.73
C ALA A 247 -4.02 21.56 -17.93
N GLN A 248 -4.17 22.13 -19.13
CA GLN A 248 -4.35 21.40 -20.38
C GLN A 248 -3.13 20.54 -20.74
N GLU A 249 -1.91 21.09 -20.67
CA GLU A 249 -0.68 20.34 -20.93
C GLU A 249 -0.50 19.15 -19.99
N ILE A 250 -0.91 19.30 -18.72
CA ILE A 250 -0.85 18.21 -17.74
C ILE A 250 -1.86 17.13 -18.10
N MET A 251 -3.08 17.51 -18.50
CA MET A 251 -4.11 16.57 -18.96
C MET A 251 -3.67 15.79 -20.21
N ASP A 252 -3.08 16.47 -21.18
CA ASP A 252 -2.64 15.84 -22.42
C ASP A 252 -1.49 14.86 -22.18
N ARG A 253 -0.55 15.19 -21.28
CA ARG A 253 0.50 14.24 -20.86
C ARG A 253 0.00 13.08 -20.04
N ALA A 254 -0.96 13.31 -19.15
CA ALA A 254 -1.60 12.23 -18.41
C ALA A 254 -2.32 11.27 -19.37
N ARG A 255 -2.97 11.80 -20.40
CA ARG A 255 -3.60 11.00 -21.47
C ARG A 255 -2.57 10.23 -22.29
N GLU A 256 -1.45 10.85 -22.65
CA GLU A 256 -0.33 10.19 -23.36
C GLU A 256 0.23 9.02 -22.55
N ALA A 257 0.46 9.20 -21.24
CA ALA A 257 0.98 8.17 -20.35
C ALA A 257 0.01 7.01 -20.09
N LEU A 258 -1.28 7.18 -20.41
CA LEU A 258 -2.31 6.16 -20.25
C LEU A 258 -2.55 5.32 -21.51
N ARG A 259 -2.06 5.76 -22.68
CA ARG A 259 -2.07 5.00 -23.94
C ARG A 259 -1.01 3.90 -23.92
#